data_AF-R1F6W1-F1
#
_entry.id   AF-R1F6W1-F1
#
_cell.length_a   1.000
_cell.length_b   1.000
_cell.length_c   1.000
_cell.angle_alpha   90.00
_cell.angle_beta   90.00
_cell.angle_gamma   90.00
#
_symmetry.space_group_name_H-M   'P 1'
#
loop_
_entity.id
_entity.type
_entity.pdbx_description
1 polymer ?
#
loop_
_entity_poly.entity_id
_entity_poly.type
_entity_poly.pdbx_seq_one_letter_code
_entity_poly.pdbx_strand_id
1 'polypeptide(L)'
;MHFPDEWGPGGGDSGPTESKLIPLLMQSNEALLIKTLLARSCPSARLSRVQRVQNKMLWRAYTHYRDEELIHTCAGDVNEMLLFHGTAERAAEDVLAHQNGLDPRFSNGGFYGPGIYLAEDPSYPIGGRYAHRIYGSGGRRVQLLIVKAALGSQQEMGQRISAETRAMRMPGVRVEGPPRLLYNSVRGGPHRPFLSGGGESGCDASIVHVAYESRQMYPAYVIEVEIEMGAEGCIELMHSGHTSQTGYYIVQIIDLKPIKNPQSGAADRYRLVISDGRHYMHAMLSTSLNPMIQRDGIRALSIVRLDNHIMNNVQNRKVIIILKFALISNDQPQIGHPQQCLP
;
A
#
# COMPACT_ATOMS: atom_id res chain seq x y z
N MET A 1 0.63 31.28 16.21
CA MET A 1 0.38 30.02 15.47
C MET A 1 0.98 30.18 14.09
N HIS A 2 2.10 29.51 13.83
CA HIS A 2 2.84 29.64 12.57
C HIS A 2 2.45 28.49 11.63
N PHE A 3 2.11 28.83 10.39
CA PHE A 3 2.04 27.84 9.31
C PHE A 3 3.46 27.55 8.81
N PRO A 4 3.70 26.40 8.15
CA PRO A 4 5.03 26.10 7.60
C PRO A 4 5.49 27.19 6.62
N ASP A 5 6.74 27.62 6.73
CA ASP A 5 7.30 28.71 5.94
C ASP A 5 7.19 28.43 4.42
N GLU A 6 7.33 27.16 4.03
CA GLU A 6 7.23 26.70 2.65
C GLU A 6 5.84 26.90 2.02
N TRP A 7 4.81 27.24 2.80
CA TRP A 7 3.48 27.60 2.27
C TRP A 7 3.45 29.03 1.70
N GLY A 8 4.41 29.88 2.07
CA GLY A 8 4.57 31.24 1.57
C GLY A 8 3.47 32.23 2.00
N PRO A 9 3.57 33.52 1.59
CA PRO A 9 2.70 34.61 2.05
C PRO A 9 1.22 34.51 1.64
N GLY A 10 0.90 33.63 0.70
CA GLY A 10 -0.48 33.30 0.27
C GLY A 10 -0.85 31.84 0.56
N GLY A 11 -0.07 31.16 1.39
CA GLY A 11 -0.26 29.78 1.78
C GLY A 11 -1.57 29.61 2.52
N GLY A 12 -2.59 29.14 1.82
CA GLY A 12 -3.93 29.01 2.37
C GLY A 12 -4.95 28.53 1.36
N ASP A 13 -5.86 27.75 1.92
CA ASP A 13 -7.07 27.15 1.42
C ASP A 13 -8.00 28.22 0.80
N SER A 14 -8.77 27.88 -0.24
CA SER A 14 -9.85 28.72 -0.79
C SER A 14 -11.03 28.93 0.18
N GLY A 15 -11.03 28.18 1.29
CA GLY A 15 -12.04 28.22 2.34
C GLY A 15 -11.68 27.29 3.49
N PRO A 16 -12.37 27.35 4.64
CA PRO A 16 -11.97 26.67 5.89
C PRO A 16 -11.95 25.14 5.83
N THR A 17 -12.48 24.51 4.78
CA THR A 17 -12.63 23.05 4.67
C THR A 17 -11.95 22.43 3.46
N GLU A 18 -11.37 23.23 2.56
CA GLU A 18 -10.84 22.72 1.28
C GLU A 18 -9.33 22.56 1.30
N SER A 19 -8.87 21.32 1.18
CA SER A 19 -7.45 21.01 1.02
C SER A 19 -6.95 21.47 -0.35
N LYS A 20 -5.99 22.40 -0.39
CA LYS A 20 -5.35 22.84 -1.63
C LYS A 20 -4.14 21.97 -1.94
N LEU A 21 -4.07 21.42 -3.15
CA LEU A 21 -2.95 20.59 -3.61
C LEU A 21 -1.97 21.40 -4.46
N ILE A 22 -0.81 21.75 -3.90
CA ILE A 22 0.24 22.54 -4.57
C ILE A 22 1.24 21.61 -5.25
N PRO A 23 1.33 21.58 -6.59
CA PRO A 23 2.34 20.79 -7.28
C PRO A 23 3.75 21.23 -6.91
N LEU A 24 4.62 20.27 -6.61
CA LEU A 24 6.03 20.52 -6.29
C LEU A 24 6.94 20.16 -7.47
N LEU A 25 8.06 20.86 -7.57
CA LEU A 25 9.13 20.51 -8.50
C LEU A 25 9.81 19.22 -8.03
N MET A 26 10.12 18.31 -8.97
CA MET A 26 10.74 17.02 -8.66
C MET A 26 12.17 17.11 -8.11
N GLN A 27 12.79 18.29 -8.23
CA GLN A 27 14.11 18.61 -7.69
C GLN A 27 14.05 19.30 -6.31
N SER A 28 12.86 19.61 -5.80
CA SER A 28 12.70 20.21 -4.48
C SER A 28 13.15 19.26 -3.35
N ASN A 29 13.57 19.82 -2.22
CA ASN A 29 13.96 19.03 -1.04
C ASN A 29 12.82 18.11 -0.55
N GLU A 30 11.58 18.59 -0.59
CA GLU A 30 10.40 17.79 -0.24
C GLU A 30 10.23 16.58 -1.19
N ALA A 31 10.37 16.79 -2.51
CA ALA A 31 10.30 15.69 -3.47
C ALA A 31 11.49 14.72 -3.32
N LEU A 32 12.69 15.21 -3.03
CA LEU A 32 13.87 14.38 -2.78
C LEU A 32 13.70 13.51 -1.52
N LEU A 33 13.18 14.08 -0.43
CA LEU A 33 12.84 13.34 0.79
C LEU A 33 11.84 12.22 0.49
N ILE A 34 10.77 12.52 -0.25
CA ILE A 34 9.76 11.52 -0.64
C ILE A 34 10.37 10.41 -1.50
N LYS A 35 11.27 10.73 -2.43
CA LYS A 35 12.01 9.71 -3.21
C LYS A 35 12.84 8.80 -2.30
N THR A 36 13.55 9.37 -1.32
CA THR A 36 14.32 8.58 -0.35
C THR A 36 13.41 7.66 0.47
N LEU A 37 12.25 8.15 0.92
CA LEU A 37 11.28 7.32 1.64
C LEU A 37 10.70 6.21 0.76
N LEU A 38 10.41 6.50 -0.51
CA LEU A 38 9.93 5.50 -1.48
C LEU A 38 10.97 4.39 -1.71
N ALA A 39 12.24 4.76 -1.85
CA ALA A 39 13.32 3.83 -2.16
C ALA A 39 13.61 2.83 -1.02
N ARG A 40 13.13 3.07 0.22
CA ARG A 40 13.33 2.18 1.38
C ARG A 40 12.86 0.74 1.12
N SER A 41 11.68 0.58 0.51
CA SER A 41 11.12 -0.73 0.18
C SER A 41 10.59 -0.86 -1.25
N CYS A 42 10.69 0.21 -2.05
CA CYS A 42 10.29 0.24 -3.46
C CYS A 42 11.37 0.91 -4.33
N PRO A 43 12.59 0.36 -4.42
CA PRO A 43 13.71 1.01 -5.12
C PRO A 43 13.48 1.22 -6.62
N SER A 44 12.65 0.37 -7.25
CA SER A 44 12.27 0.50 -8.67
C SER A 44 11.05 1.40 -8.90
N ALA A 45 10.43 1.93 -7.85
CA ALA A 45 9.27 2.79 -8.00
C ALA A 45 9.69 4.21 -8.38
N ARG A 46 9.05 4.77 -9.41
CA ARG A 46 9.36 6.10 -9.93
C ARG A 46 8.33 7.10 -9.45
N LEU A 47 8.76 8.09 -8.67
CA LEU A 47 7.89 9.20 -8.28
C LEU A 47 7.56 10.05 -9.52
N SER A 48 6.29 10.07 -9.93
CA SER A 48 5.82 10.79 -11.11
C SER A 48 5.17 12.13 -10.78
N ARG A 49 4.61 12.28 -9.57
CA ARG A 49 3.98 13.52 -9.11
C ARG A 49 4.09 13.66 -7.60
N VAL A 50 4.26 14.88 -7.13
CA VAL A 50 4.14 15.27 -5.71
C VAL A 50 3.31 16.53 -5.63
N GLN A 51 2.32 16.54 -4.76
CA GLN A 51 1.58 17.72 -4.39
C GLN A 51 1.60 17.88 -2.88
N ARG A 52 1.98 19.06 -2.41
CA ARG A 52 1.85 19.42 -0.99
C ARG A 52 0.41 19.75 -0.69
N VAL A 53 -0.12 19.15 0.36
CA VAL A 53 -1.44 19.47 0.88
C VAL A 53 -1.31 20.71 1.76
N GLN A 54 -2.13 21.71 1.50
CA GLN A 54 -2.26 22.89 2.35
C GLN A 54 -3.70 22.99 2.82
N ASN A 55 -3.91 22.68 4.10
CA ASN A 55 -5.18 22.84 4.80
C ASN A 55 -4.93 23.44 6.18
N LYS A 56 -5.31 24.70 6.38
CA LYS A 56 -5.08 25.45 7.62
C LYS A 56 -5.85 24.88 8.79
N MET A 57 -7.08 24.43 8.59
CA MET A 57 -7.90 23.91 9.68
C MET A 57 -7.31 22.61 10.22
N LEU A 58 -6.98 21.68 9.32
CA LEU A 58 -6.34 20.41 9.68
C LEU A 58 -4.95 20.65 10.29
N TRP A 59 -4.17 21.57 9.74
CA TRP A 59 -2.85 21.92 10.30
C TRP A 59 -2.95 22.46 11.71
N ARG A 60 -3.92 23.34 11.98
CA ARG A 60 -4.16 23.89 13.33
C ARG A 60 -4.59 22.80 14.31
N ALA A 61 -5.51 21.93 13.93
CA ALA A 61 -5.93 20.82 14.76
C ALA A 61 -4.75 19.88 15.07
N TYR A 62 -3.94 19.56 14.07
CA TYR A 62 -2.77 18.71 14.19
C TYR A 62 -1.67 19.31 15.08
N THR A 63 -1.27 20.55 14.82
CA THR A 63 -0.22 21.21 15.59
C THR A 63 -0.65 21.53 17.01
N HIS A 64 -1.92 21.90 17.23
CA HIS A 64 -2.45 22.06 18.58
C HIS A 64 -2.38 20.74 19.36
N TYR A 65 -2.85 19.63 18.78
CA TYR A 65 -2.76 18.32 19.42
C TYR A 65 -1.30 17.94 19.71
N ARG A 66 -0.39 18.11 18.75
CA ARG A 66 1.02 17.74 18.88
C ARG A 66 1.75 18.61 19.93
N ASP A 67 1.64 19.93 19.82
CA ASP A 67 2.48 20.89 20.55
C ASP A 67 1.91 21.30 21.90
N GLU A 68 0.59 21.20 22.10
CA GLU A 68 -0.08 21.68 23.33
C GLU A 68 -0.72 20.53 24.13
N GLU A 69 -1.05 19.39 23.51
CA GLU A 69 -1.64 18.26 24.24
C GLU A 69 -0.63 17.11 24.42
N LEU A 70 -0.03 16.65 23.32
CA LEU A 70 0.77 15.43 23.32
C LEU A 70 2.12 15.61 24.00
N ILE A 71 2.76 16.78 23.83
CA ILE A 71 4.07 17.08 24.41
C ILE A 71 4.10 16.90 25.93
N HIS A 72 2.99 17.20 26.61
CA HIS A 72 2.83 17.08 28.06
C HIS A 72 2.60 15.65 28.53
N THR A 73 2.19 14.75 27.64
CA THR A 73 1.86 13.35 27.98
C THR A 73 2.93 12.34 27.56
N CYS A 74 3.96 12.80 26.81
CA CYS A 74 5.01 11.97 26.22
C CYS A 74 6.44 12.46 26.54
N ALA A 75 6.64 13.16 27.67
CA ALA A 75 7.97 13.60 28.13
C ALA A 75 8.77 14.42 27.09
N GLY A 76 8.08 15.19 26.24
CA GLY A 76 8.71 16.03 25.21
C GLY A 76 8.93 15.37 23.85
N ASP A 77 8.82 14.05 23.72
CA ASP A 77 8.89 13.36 22.42
C ASP A 77 7.49 12.97 21.94
N VAL A 78 6.99 13.71 20.96
CA VAL A 78 5.66 13.49 20.36
C VAL A 78 5.63 12.30 19.40
N ASN A 79 6.78 11.68 19.13
CA ASN A 79 6.93 10.57 18.18
C ASN A 79 6.28 10.94 16.83
N GLU A 80 6.67 12.09 16.27
CA GLU A 80 6.18 12.53 14.96
C GLU A 80 6.86 11.70 13.87
N MET A 81 6.06 10.98 13.09
CA MET A 81 6.53 10.18 11.96
C MET A 81 5.88 10.63 10.66
N LEU A 82 6.60 10.41 9.55
CA LEU A 82 6.09 10.58 8.19
C LEU A 82 5.84 9.19 7.60
N LEU A 83 4.58 8.85 7.33
CA LEU A 83 4.13 7.50 7.02
C LEU A 83 3.27 7.45 5.75
N PHE A 84 3.15 6.27 5.14
CA PHE A 84 2.38 6.05 3.92
C PHE A 84 0.94 5.61 4.22
N HIS A 85 -0.01 6.14 3.47
CA HIS A 85 -1.41 5.73 3.52
C HIS A 85 -1.97 5.55 2.10
N GLY A 86 -2.65 4.44 1.86
CA GLY A 86 -3.38 4.18 0.63
C GLY A 86 -4.88 4.40 0.81
N THR A 87 -5.53 5.02 -0.17
CA THR A 87 -6.96 5.40 -0.13
C THR A 87 -7.90 4.42 -0.86
N ALA A 88 -7.39 3.24 -1.22
CA ALA A 88 -8.10 2.16 -1.89
C ALA A 88 -8.86 2.64 -3.15
N GLU A 89 -10.17 2.37 -3.27
CA GLU A 89 -10.94 2.81 -4.43
C GLU A 89 -11.10 4.33 -4.56
N ARG A 90 -10.78 5.13 -3.53
CA ARG A 90 -11.01 6.59 -3.53
C ARG A 90 -9.76 7.37 -3.93
N ALA A 91 -9.93 8.40 -4.76
CA ALA A 91 -8.85 9.35 -5.00
C ALA A 91 -8.54 10.14 -3.71
N ALA A 92 -7.29 10.55 -3.55
CA ALA A 92 -6.83 11.32 -2.41
C ALA A 92 -7.58 12.65 -2.30
N GLU A 93 -7.88 13.28 -3.43
CA GLU A 93 -8.69 14.49 -3.53
C GLU A 93 -10.06 14.32 -2.85
N ASP A 94 -10.76 13.21 -3.11
CA ASP A 94 -12.07 12.93 -2.53
C ASP A 94 -12.00 12.67 -1.02
N VAL A 95 -10.91 12.06 -0.56
CA VAL A 95 -10.66 11.84 0.88
C VAL A 95 -10.37 13.17 1.56
N LEU A 96 -9.54 14.01 0.94
CA LEU A 96 -9.11 15.31 1.46
C LEU A 96 -10.18 16.42 1.37
N ALA A 97 -11.27 16.18 0.62
CA ALA A 97 -12.44 17.06 0.56
C ALA A 97 -13.34 16.96 1.82
N HIS A 98 -13.15 15.94 2.66
CA HIS A 98 -13.87 15.84 3.92
C HIS A 98 -13.33 16.86 4.94
N GLN A 99 -14.20 17.43 5.77
CA GLN A 99 -13.85 18.48 6.75
C GLN A 99 -12.73 18.07 7.74
N ASN A 100 -12.59 16.78 8.01
CA ASN A 100 -11.56 16.22 8.90
C ASN A 100 -10.37 15.61 8.12
N GLY A 101 -10.34 15.74 6.79
CA GLY A 101 -9.41 15.01 5.93
C GLY A 101 -9.52 13.51 6.17
N LEU A 102 -8.44 12.91 6.68
CA LEU A 102 -8.45 11.52 7.13
C LEU A 102 -9.31 11.38 8.39
N ASP A 103 -10.40 10.62 8.29
CA ASP A 103 -11.34 10.44 9.38
C ASP A 103 -11.53 8.94 9.69
N PRO A 104 -11.08 8.47 10.87
CA PRO A 104 -11.18 7.08 11.30
C PRO A 104 -12.59 6.48 11.19
N ARG A 105 -13.65 7.31 11.20
CA ARG A 105 -15.04 6.85 11.10
C ARG A 105 -15.40 6.26 9.74
N PHE A 106 -14.63 6.55 8.69
CA PHE A 106 -14.78 5.91 7.37
C PHE A 106 -13.98 4.60 7.24
N SER A 107 -13.24 4.20 8.28
CA SER A 107 -12.49 2.95 8.27
C SER A 107 -13.43 1.75 8.45
N ASN A 108 -13.35 0.80 7.52
CA ASN A 108 -14.07 -0.49 7.61
C ASN A 108 -13.42 -1.48 8.61
N GLY A 109 -12.41 -1.04 9.37
CA GLY A 109 -11.65 -1.88 10.29
C GLY A 109 -10.31 -2.36 9.73
N GLY A 110 -9.67 -3.24 10.48
CA GLY A 110 -8.37 -3.82 10.16
C GLY A 110 -7.88 -4.70 11.31
N PHE A 111 -6.57 -4.98 11.37
CA PHE A 111 -5.97 -5.84 12.39
C PHE A 111 -6.21 -5.36 13.83
N TYR A 112 -6.37 -4.06 14.01
CA TYR A 112 -6.51 -3.32 15.26
C TYR A 112 -7.81 -2.49 15.31
N GLY A 113 -8.87 -2.93 14.63
CA GLY A 113 -10.15 -2.22 14.62
C GLY A 113 -10.23 -1.03 13.64
N PRO A 114 -11.31 -0.23 13.70
CA PRO A 114 -11.53 0.91 12.83
C PRO A 114 -10.66 2.08 13.29
N GLY A 115 -9.63 2.35 12.49
CA GLY A 115 -8.66 3.42 12.65
C GLY A 115 -8.02 3.73 11.30
N ILE A 116 -7.17 4.74 11.26
CA ILE A 116 -6.36 5.03 10.07
C ILE A 116 -5.01 4.31 10.20
N TYR A 117 -4.76 3.41 9.25
CA TYR A 117 -3.55 2.60 9.18
C TYR A 117 -2.50 3.32 8.34
N LEU A 118 -1.34 3.53 8.92
CA LEU A 118 -0.20 4.23 8.34
C LEU A 118 1.00 3.27 8.31
N ALA A 119 1.56 3.00 7.13
CA ALA A 119 2.67 2.08 6.96
C ALA A 119 4.02 2.82 6.97
N GLU A 120 5.04 2.25 7.61
CA GLU A 120 6.41 2.73 7.49
C GLU A 120 6.97 2.53 6.07
N ASP A 121 6.64 1.39 5.45
CA ASP A 121 7.17 1.01 4.15
C ASP A 121 6.13 1.17 3.02
N PRO A 122 6.47 1.84 1.91
CA PRO A 122 5.55 2.10 0.79
C PRO A 122 5.11 0.83 0.05
N SER A 123 5.90 -0.24 0.10
CA SER A 123 5.56 -1.53 -0.51
C SER A 123 4.29 -2.15 0.08
N TYR A 124 3.95 -1.80 1.33
CA TYR A 124 2.73 -2.29 1.98
C TYR A 124 1.46 -1.76 1.29
N PRO A 125 1.23 -0.44 1.18
CA PRO A 125 0.08 0.05 0.43
C PRO A 125 0.18 -0.21 -1.07
N ILE A 126 1.37 -0.12 -1.69
CA ILE A 126 1.59 -0.31 -3.15
C ILE A 126 1.36 -1.75 -3.58
N GLY A 127 1.97 -2.70 -2.88
CA GLY A 127 1.87 -4.11 -3.17
C GLY A 127 0.48 -4.65 -2.83
N GLY A 128 -0.22 -4.00 -1.90
CA GLY A 128 -1.56 -4.32 -1.42
C GLY A 128 -2.71 -3.86 -2.32
N ARG A 129 -3.92 -4.02 -1.77
CA ARG A 129 -5.18 -3.45 -2.31
C ARG A 129 -5.44 -2.01 -1.85
N TYR A 130 -4.46 -1.38 -1.18
CA TYR A 130 -4.68 -0.12 -0.47
C TYR A 130 -4.29 1.10 -1.30
N ALA A 131 -3.31 1.02 -2.21
CA ALA A 131 -2.97 2.15 -3.05
C ALA A 131 -4.10 2.45 -4.05
N HIS A 132 -4.44 3.73 -4.23
CA HIS A 132 -5.43 4.11 -5.22
C HIS A 132 -4.85 3.99 -6.62
N ARG A 133 -5.52 3.24 -7.50
CA ARG A 133 -5.02 2.98 -8.86
C ARG A 133 -5.57 4.01 -9.83
N ILE A 134 -4.67 4.71 -10.51
CA ILE A 134 -5.06 5.73 -11.50
C ILE A 134 -5.58 5.02 -12.73
N TYR A 135 -6.86 5.24 -13.05
CA TYR A 135 -7.51 4.66 -14.22
C TYR A 135 -6.82 5.09 -15.52
N GLY A 136 -6.84 4.22 -16.54
CA GLY A 136 -6.18 4.49 -17.81
C GLY A 136 -4.65 4.38 -17.79
N SER A 137 -4.03 4.12 -16.64
CA SER A 137 -2.57 3.85 -16.56
C SER A 137 -2.18 2.40 -16.82
N GLY A 138 -3.16 1.52 -17.10
CA GLY A 138 -2.94 0.07 -17.11
C GLY A 138 -2.42 -0.44 -15.77
N GLY A 139 -2.90 0.14 -14.65
CA GLY A 139 -2.48 -0.21 -13.30
C GLY A 139 -1.01 0.10 -12.94
N ARG A 140 -0.26 0.80 -13.80
CA ARG A 140 1.13 1.18 -13.56
C ARG A 140 1.28 2.37 -12.63
N ARG A 141 0.27 3.25 -12.56
CA ARG A 141 0.32 4.43 -11.69
C ARG A 141 -0.62 4.26 -10.50
N VAL A 142 -0.08 4.52 -9.32
CA VAL A 142 -0.84 4.55 -8.07
C VAL A 142 -0.69 5.90 -7.38
N GLN A 143 -1.66 6.24 -6.56
CA GLN A 143 -1.68 7.42 -5.72
C GLN A 143 -1.65 6.99 -4.24
N LEU A 144 -0.87 7.71 -3.44
CA LEU A 144 -0.76 7.54 -2.00
C LEU A 144 -0.81 8.89 -1.30
N LEU A 145 -1.19 8.87 -0.02
CA LEU A 145 -0.97 9.95 0.91
C LEU A 145 0.30 9.70 1.71
N ILE A 146 1.07 10.77 1.93
CA ILE A 146 2.12 10.83 2.93
C ILE A 146 1.60 11.64 4.11
N VAL A 147 1.59 11.04 5.29
CA VAL A 147 0.89 11.54 6.46
C VAL A 147 1.90 11.81 7.57
N LYS A 148 1.90 13.05 8.07
CA LYS A 148 2.54 13.39 9.35
C LYS A 148 1.66 12.86 10.46
N ALA A 149 2.19 12.07 11.38
CA ALA A 149 1.43 11.49 12.48
C ALA A 149 2.16 11.71 13.80
N ALA A 150 1.49 12.35 14.76
CA ALA A 150 1.96 12.53 16.13
C ALA A 150 1.49 11.32 16.95
N LEU A 151 2.33 10.29 17.01
CA LEU A 151 1.93 8.96 17.48
C LEU A 151 2.01 8.81 18.99
N GLY A 152 2.77 9.68 19.66
CA GLY A 152 2.98 9.67 21.10
C GLY A 152 3.42 8.31 21.62
N SER A 153 2.89 7.94 22.79
CA SER A 153 3.06 6.60 23.32
C SER A 153 2.26 5.58 22.54
N GLN A 154 2.91 4.50 22.14
CA GLN A 154 2.30 3.47 21.31
C GLN A 154 2.08 2.18 22.11
N GLN A 155 0.92 1.56 21.92
CA GLN A 155 0.70 0.21 22.39
C GLN A 155 1.35 -0.76 21.39
N GLU A 156 2.40 -1.46 21.82
CA GLU A 156 3.05 -2.48 21.01
C GLU A 156 2.20 -3.75 20.95
N MET A 157 1.79 -4.11 19.73
CA MET A 157 1.00 -5.31 19.47
C MET A 157 1.82 -6.43 18.85
N GLY A 158 3.05 -6.13 18.40
CA GLY A 158 3.87 -7.04 17.60
C GLY A 158 3.06 -7.63 16.45
N GLN A 159 3.19 -8.93 16.23
CA GLN A 159 2.47 -9.66 15.18
C GLN A 159 1.09 -10.17 15.61
N ARG A 160 0.61 -9.83 16.81
CA ARG A 160 -0.64 -10.36 17.36
C ARG A 160 -1.84 -9.85 16.56
N ILE A 161 -2.64 -10.78 16.04
CA ILE A 161 -3.91 -10.52 15.40
C ILE A 161 -4.94 -11.54 15.91
N SER A 162 -6.01 -11.07 16.54
CA SER A 162 -7.07 -11.91 17.09
C SER A 162 -8.47 -11.30 16.85
N ALA A 163 -9.53 -11.92 17.38
CA ALA A 163 -10.86 -11.32 17.34
C ALA A 163 -10.90 -10.03 18.20
N GLU A 164 -10.19 -10.05 19.34
CA GLU A 164 -10.11 -8.93 20.27
C GLU A 164 -9.37 -7.74 19.65
N THR A 165 -8.23 -7.97 18.98
CA THR A 165 -7.50 -6.87 18.33
C THR A 165 -8.32 -6.24 17.22
N ARG A 166 -9.03 -7.05 16.41
CA ARG A 166 -9.92 -6.56 15.36
C ARG A 166 -11.16 -5.83 15.90
N ALA A 167 -11.53 -6.08 17.15
CA ALA A 167 -12.66 -5.43 17.81
C ALA A 167 -12.29 -4.12 18.53
N MET A 168 -11.00 -3.76 18.60
CA MET A 168 -10.54 -2.50 19.21
C MET A 168 -11.27 -1.29 18.60
N ARG A 169 -11.38 -0.20 19.36
CA ARG A 169 -11.91 1.11 18.91
C ARG A 169 -10.99 2.28 19.28
N MET A 170 -9.98 1.96 20.09
CA MET A 170 -9.04 2.88 20.71
C MET A 170 -7.86 2.02 21.22
N PRO A 171 -6.71 2.64 21.49
CA PRO A 171 -5.62 1.95 22.18
C PRO A 171 -5.99 1.57 23.61
N GLY A 172 -5.23 0.63 24.17
CA GLY A 172 -5.37 0.17 25.53
C GLY A 172 -4.96 1.19 26.58
N VAL A 173 -5.10 0.80 27.85
CA VAL A 173 -4.72 1.63 29.00
C VAL A 173 -3.21 1.52 29.22
N ARG A 174 -2.55 2.68 29.36
CA ARG A 174 -1.14 2.82 29.74
C ARG A 174 -0.99 2.98 31.25
N VAL A 175 -1.92 3.68 31.90
CA VAL A 175 -1.96 3.91 33.35
C VAL A 175 -3.39 3.69 33.85
N GLU A 176 -3.60 2.71 34.73
CA GLU A 176 -4.92 2.28 35.24
C GLU A 176 -5.51 3.20 36.33
N GLY A 177 -4.67 3.92 37.09
CA GLY A 177 -5.08 4.83 38.17
C GLY A 177 -5.32 6.28 37.71
N PRO A 178 -5.90 7.17 38.54
CA PRO A 178 -6.18 8.55 38.15
C PRO A 178 -4.89 9.41 38.03
N PRO A 179 -4.70 10.16 36.91
CA PRO A 179 -5.57 10.14 35.73
C PRO A 179 -5.36 8.86 34.91
N ARG A 180 -6.47 8.21 34.51
CA ARG A 180 -6.41 7.03 33.64
C ARG A 180 -5.90 7.48 32.28
N LEU A 181 -4.76 6.96 31.85
CA LEU A 181 -4.14 7.34 30.59
C LEU A 181 -4.18 6.18 29.61
N LEU A 182 -4.59 6.47 28.38
CA LEU A 182 -4.51 5.55 27.26
C LEU A 182 -3.16 5.68 26.57
N TYR A 183 -2.78 4.67 25.80
CA TYR A 183 -1.83 4.89 24.71
C TYR A 183 -2.44 5.83 23.68
N ASN A 184 -1.60 6.55 22.94
CA ASN A 184 -2.05 7.50 21.93
C ASN A 184 -2.31 6.79 20.59
N SER A 185 -1.52 5.77 20.26
CA SER A 185 -1.67 5.00 19.03
C SER A 185 -1.35 3.52 19.26
N VAL A 186 -1.61 2.70 18.24
CA VAL A 186 -1.20 1.30 18.21
C VAL A 186 -0.06 1.12 17.21
N ARG A 187 0.95 0.33 17.57
CA ARG A 187 2.02 -0.10 16.67
C ARG A 187 2.00 -1.61 16.54
N GLY A 188 2.05 -2.13 15.32
CA GLY A 188 2.01 -3.57 15.09
C GLY A 188 2.64 -3.99 13.77
N GLY A 189 2.96 -5.27 13.67
CA GLY A 189 3.61 -5.88 12.51
C GLY A 189 5.02 -6.41 12.80
N PRO A 190 5.80 -6.74 11.76
CA PRO A 190 5.47 -6.52 10.35
C PRO A 190 4.25 -7.33 9.90
N HIS A 191 3.28 -6.65 9.29
CA HIS A 191 2.08 -7.25 8.71
C HIS A 191 2.15 -7.24 7.21
N ARG A 192 1.33 -8.06 6.56
CA ARG A 192 1.19 -8.08 5.10
C ARG A 192 -0.27 -7.85 4.69
N PRO A 193 -0.53 -7.13 3.59
CA PRO A 193 -1.88 -6.84 3.09
C PRO A 193 -2.77 -8.06 2.86
N PHE A 194 -2.18 -9.20 2.47
CA PHE A 194 -2.92 -10.37 1.95
C PHE A 194 -2.80 -11.64 2.80
N LEU A 195 -1.91 -11.65 3.79
CA LEU A 195 -1.79 -12.74 4.75
C LEU A 195 -2.41 -12.27 6.07
N SER A 196 -3.45 -12.96 6.52
CA SER A 196 -3.98 -12.76 7.88
C SER A 196 -3.00 -13.37 8.88
N GLY A 197 -1.91 -12.67 9.18
CA GLY A 197 -0.87 -13.12 10.12
C GLY A 197 0.41 -12.31 10.01
N GLY A 198 1.17 -12.22 11.09
CA GLY A 198 2.51 -11.65 11.07
C GLY A 198 3.48 -12.48 10.24
N GLY A 199 4.47 -11.83 9.64
CA GLY A 199 5.51 -12.56 8.93
C GLY A 199 6.63 -11.65 8.45
N GLU A 200 7.84 -11.89 8.95
CA GLU A 200 9.04 -11.07 8.71
C GLU A 200 9.62 -11.19 7.29
N SER A 201 9.26 -12.23 6.53
CA SER A 201 9.92 -12.58 5.25
C SER A 201 9.03 -12.32 4.02
N GLY A 202 8.82 -11.05 3.67
CA GLY A 202 8.03 -10.65 2.50
C GLY A 202 8.31 -9.21 2.08
N CYS A 203 8.47 -8.99 0.78
CA CYS A 203 8.72 -7.70 0.14
C CYS A 203 7.67 -6.61 0.41
N ASP A 204 6.47 -7.00 0.87
CA ASP A 204 5.33 -6.14 1.14
C ASP A 204 4.97 -6.03 2.63
N ALA A 205 5.84 -6.54 3.50
CA ALA A 205 5.64 -6.42 4.93
C ALA A 205 5.99 -5.00 5.41
N SER A 206 5.23 -4.49 6.36
CA SER A 206 5.53 -3.20 7.01
C SER A 206 5.08 -3.24 8.46
N ILE A 207 5.80 -2.51 9.31
CA ILE A 207 5.20 -2.01 10.55
C ILE A 207 4.07 -1.05 10.17
N VAL A 208 2.94 -1.18 10.86
CA VAL A 208 1.79 -0.29 10.72
C VAL A 208 1.51 0.39 12.05
N HIS A 209 1.21 1.68 11.95
CA HIS A 209 0.75 2.50 13.05
C HIS A 209 -0.73 2.81 12.83
N VAL A 210 -1.53 2.74 13.88
CA VAL A 210 -2.97 3.01 13.82
C VAL A 210 -3.31 4.19 14.71
N ALA A 211 -3.82 5.25 14.07
CA ALA A 211 -4.38 6.43 14.74
C ALA A 211 -5.91 6.31 14.78
N TYR A 212 -6.51 6.74 15.89
CA TYR A 212 -7.96 6.63 16.13
C TYR A 212 -8.66 7.99 16.19
N GLU A 213 -7.91 9.09 16.12
CA GLU A 213 -8.44 10.46 16.06
C GLU A 213 -7.83 11.25 14.90
N SER A 214 -8.66 12.01 14.18
CA SER A 214 -8.22 12.80 13.01
C SER A 214 -7.10 13.80 13.33
N ARG A 215 -7.17 14.46 14.48
CA ARG A 215 -6.19 15.46 14.92
C ARG A 215 -4.78 14.90 15.20
N GLN A 216 -4.62 13.58 15.30
CA GLN A 216 -3.29 12.97 15.47
C GLN A 216 -2.44 13.04 14.20
N MET A 217 -3.05 13.42 13.07
CA MET A 217 -2.42 13.30 11.77
C MET A 217 -2.73 14.47 10.85
N TYR A 218 -1.80 14.74 9.95
CA TYR A 218 -1.94 15.70 8.87
C TYR A 218 -1.53 15.04 7.55
N PRO A 219 -2.43 14.90 6.55
CA PRO A 219 -2.03 14.45 5.23
C PRO A 219 -1.16 15.53 4.59
N ALA A 220 0.15 15.32 4.53
CA ALA A 220 1.13 16.32 4.13
C ALA A 220 1.33 16.37 2.61
N TYR A 221 1.28 15.22 1.95
CA TYR A 221 1.48 15.12 0.51
C TYR A 221 0.53 14.12 -0.14
N VAL A 222 0.10 14.44 -1.36
CA VAL A 222 -0.43 13.47 -2.32
C VAL A 222 0.69 13.16 -3.29
N ILE A 223 1.01 11.87 -3.46
CA ILE A 223 2.05 11.43 -4.38
C ILE A 223 1.46 10.48 -5.41
N GLU A 224 1.96 10.56 -6.63
CA GLU A 224 1.73 9.54 -7.63
C GLU A 224 3.03 8.83 -7.93
N VAL A 225 2.96 7.51 -7.93
CA VAL A 225 4.08 6.62 -8.10
C VAL A 225 3.79 5.75 -9.30
N GLU A 226 4.69 5.76 -10.26
CA GLU A 226 4.72 4.77 -11.31
C GLU A 226 5.46 3.54 -10.79
N ILE A 227 4.72 2.44 -10.70
CA ILE A 227 5.25 1.13 -10.46
C ILE A 227 5.69 0.61 -11.82
N GLU A 228 7.00 0.48 -12.02
CA GLU A 228 7.49 -0.30 -13.13
C GLU A 228 6.93 -1.72 -13.00
N MET A 229 6.14 -2.16 -13.99
CA MET A 229 5.75 -3.56 -14.11
C MET A 229 7.04 -4.34 -14.32
N GLY A 230 7.56 -4.87 -13.21
CA GLY A 230 8.89 -5.45 -13.05
C GLY A 230 9.86 -5.06 -14.15
N ALA A 231 10.62 -3.96 -13.93
CA ALA A 231 11.76 -3.51 -14.72
C ALA A 231 11.79 -4.08 -16.15
N GLU A 232 11.30 -3.33 -17.15
CA GLU A 232 11.25 -3.74 -18.57
C GLU A 232 11.87 -5.12 -18.85
N GLY A 233 11.03 -6.16 -18.90
CA GLY A 233 11.51 -7.54 -19.08
C GLY A 233 11.49 -8.40 -17.82
N CYS A 234 10.56 -8.23 -16.87
CA CYS A 234 10.44 -9.24 -15.81
C CYS A 234 10.09 -10.63 -16.33
N ILE A 235 9.34 -10.74 -17.43
CA ILE A 235 9.15 -12.04 -18.08
C ILE A 235 10.48 -12.58 -18.62
N GLU A 236 11.37 -11.72 -19.13
CA GLU A 236 12.71 -12.08 -19.61
C GLU A 236 13.68 -12.43 -18.47
N LEU A 237 13.59 -11.71 -17.34
CA LEU A 237 14.32 -12.02 -16.11
C LEU A 237 13.90 -13.38 -15.55
N MET A 238 12.60 -13.65 -15.47
CA MET A 238 12.10 -14.97 -15.10
C MET A 238 12.57 -16.04 -16.10
N HIS A 239 12.55 -15.73 -17.40
CA HIS A 239 13.00 -16.63 -18.45
C HIS A 239 14.49 -16.99 -18.34
N SER A 240 15.33 -16.03 -17.95
CA SER A 240 16.77 -16.16 -17.74
C SER A 240 17.16 -16.72 -16.36
N GLY A 241 16.19 -16.89 -15.45
CA GLY A 241 16.41 -17.41 -14.10
C GLY A 241 16.94 -16.37 -13.10
N HIS A 242 16.94 -15.08 -13.47
CA HIS A 242 17.33 -13.99 -12.58
C HIS A 242 16.17 -13.57 -11.68
N THR A 243 16.49 -13.25 -10.41
CA THR A 243 15.50 -12.79 -9.43
C THR A 243 15.42 -11.27 -9.38
N SER A 244 14.20 -10.73 -9.22
CA SER A 244 13.98 -9.29 -9.04
C SER A 244 14.63 -8.82 -7.74
N GLN A 245 15.24 -7.63 -7.77
CA GLN A 245 15.74 -6.95 -6.57
C GLN A 245 14.62 -6.64 -5.56
N THR A 246 13.37 -6.49 -6.03
CA THR A 246 12.21 -6.25 -5.16
C THR A 246 11.66 -7.52 -4.51
N GLY A 247 12.08 -8.71 -4.95
CA GLY A 247 11.60 -10.00 -4.44
C GLY A 247 10.18 -10.41 -4.88
N TYR A 248 9.55 -9.64 -5.76
CA TYR A 248 8.26 -9.98 -6.39
C TYR A 248 8.17 -9.40 -7.81
N TYR A 249 7.15 -9.83 -8.55
CA TYR A 249 6.87 -9.31 -9.89
C TYR A 249 5.41 -8.89 -10.02
N ILE A 250 5.13 -7.82 -10.75
CA ILE A 250 3.75 -7.44 -11.09
C ILE A 250 3.54 -7.79 -12.55
N VAL A 251 2.53 -8.61 -12.79
CA VAL A 251 2.15 -9.05 -14.13
C VAL A 251 0.64 -8.94 -14.31
N GLN A 252 0.20 -8.78 -15.55
CA GLN A 252 -1.19 -8.96 -15.92
C GLN A 252 -1.42 -10.41 -16.36
N ILE A 253 -2.48 -11.03 -15.85
CA ILE A 253 -3.00 -12.29 -16.39
C ILE A 253 -3.76 -11.93 -17.67
N ILE A 254 -3.26 -12.28 -18.85
CA ILE A 254 -3.93 -11.97 -20.12
C ILE A 254 -4.90 -13.08 -20.56
N ASP A 255 -4.67 -14.32 -20.13
CA ASP A 255 -5.59 -15.45 -20.34
C ASP A 255 -5.58 -16.37 -19.12
N LEU A 256 -6.74 -16.94 -18.78
CA LEU A 256 -6.91 -17.89 -17.68
C LEU A 256 -7.92 -18.95 -18.10
N LYS A 257 -7.48 -20.21 -18.15
CA LYS A 257 -8.31 -21.33 -18.59
C LYS A 257 -8.17 -22.55 -17.68
N PRO A 258 -9.27 -23.18 -17.25
CA PRO A 258 -9.22 -24.47 -16.59
C PRO A 258 -8.76 -25.55 -17.58
N ILE A 259 -7.99 -26.50 -17.09
CA ILE A 259 -7.58 -27.72 -17.76
C ILE A 259 -8.35 -28.86 -17.10
N LYS A 260 -9.29 -29.44 -17.86
CA LYS A 260 -10.04 -30.61 -17.42
C LYS A 260 -9.08 -31.80 -17.32
N ASN A 261 -9.02 -32.41 -16.15
CA ASN A 261 -8.24 -33.62 -15.95
C ASN A 261 -9.12 -34.84 -16.24
N PRO A 262 -8.76 -35.73 -17.19
CA PRO A 262 -9.59 -36.87 -17.55
C PRO A 262 -9.64 -37.97 -16.47
N GLN A 263 -8.77 -37.92 -15.45
CA GLN A 263 -8.81 -38.83 -14.30
C GLN A 263 -9.72 -38.28 -13.20
N SER A 264 -10.72 -39.08 -12.81
CA SER A 264 -11.67 -38.76 -11.74
C SER A 264 -10.96 -38.57 -10.40
N GLY A 265 -11.19 -37.41 -9.76
CA GLY A 265 -10.70 -37.10 -8.41
C GLY A 265 -9.45 -36.22 -8.31
N ALA A 266 -8.79 -35.90 -9.43
CA ALA A 266 -7.69 -34.93 -9.42
C ALA A 266 -8.22 -33.48 -9.40
N ALA A 267 -7.60 -32.61 -8.60
CA ALA A 267 -7.94 -31.18 -8.56
C ALA A 267 -7.77 -30.53 -9.94
N ASP A 268 -8.69 -29.62 -10.30
CA ASP A 268 -8.63 -28.86 -11.54
C ASP A 268 -7.29 -28.11 -11.64
N ARG A 269 -6.71 -28.05 -12.83
CA ARG A 269 -5.50 -27.27 -13.08
C ARG A 269 -5.87 -26.01 -13.85
N TYR A 270 -5.20 -24.90 -13.57
CA TYR A 270 -5.39 -23.67 -14.32
C TYR A 270 -4.13 -23.33 -15.08
N ARG A 271 -4.27 -23.13 -16.39
CA ARG A 271 -3.25 -22.47 -17.21
C ARG A 271 -3.53 -20.99 -17.27
N LEU A 272 -2.47 -20.22 -17.16
CA LEU A 272 -2.47 -18.78 -17.26
C LEU A 272 -1.52 -18.37 -18.37
N VAL A 273 -1.78 -17.21 -18.94
CA VAL A 273 -0.77 -16.47 -19.69
C VAL A 273 -0.57 -15.16 -18.92
N ILE A 274 0.67 -14.90 -18.53
CA ILE A 274 1.04 -13.70 -17.77
C ILE A 274 1.91 -12.78 -18.63
N SER A 275 1.79 -11.47 -18.42
CA SER A 275 2.39 -10.43 -19.23
C SER A 275 2.96 -9.30 -18.38
N ASP A 276 4.12 -8.78 -18.78
CA ASP A 276 4.69 -7.51 -18.26
C ASP A 276 4.35 -6.31 -19.16
N GLY A 277 3.49 -6.51 -20.15
CA GLY A 277 3.07 -5.50 -21.13
C GLY A 277 3.94 -5.42 -22.38
N ARG A 278 5.14 -6.03 -22.36
CA ARG A 278 6.04 -6.14 -23.53
C ARG A 278 6.21 -7.59 -23.97
N HIS A 279 6.33 -8.50 -23.01
CA HIS A 279 6.44 -9.93 -23.22
C HIS A 279 5.35 -10.68 -22.45
N TYR A 280 4.97 -11.84 -22.96
CA TYR A 280 4.15 -12.80 -22.23
C TYR A 280 4.81 -14.15 -22.14
N MET A 281 4.40 -14.93 -21.13
CA MET A 281 4.74 -16.34 -21.03
C MET A 281 3.60 -17.16 -20.44
N HIS A 282 3.68 -18.47 -20.66
CA HIS A 282 2.73 -19.42 -20.12
C HIS A 282 3.08 -19.75 -18.66
N ALA A 283 2.05 -19.80 -17.83
CA ALA A 283 2.15 -20.16 -16.43
C ALA A 283 1.10 -21.21 -16.05
N MET A 284 1.39 -21.94 -14.98
CA MET A 284 0.52 -22.90 -14.34
C MET A 284 0.28 -22.46 -12.91
N LEU A 285 -0.97 -22.50 -12.47
CA LEU A 285 -1.29 -22.25 -11.08
C LEU A 285 -1.04 -23.51 -10.25
N SER A 286 -0.38 -23.37 -9.10
CA SER A 286 -0.38 -24.44 -8.09
C SER A 286 -1.82 -24.76 -7.69
N THR A 287 -2.17 -26.03 -7.58
CA THR A 287 -3.51 -26.48 -7.17
C THR A 287 -3.90 -25.97 -5.78
N SER A 288 -2.92 -25.69 -4.93
CA SER A 288 -3.12 -25.07 -3.61
C SER A 288 -3.72 -23.65 -3.69
N LEU A 289 -3.61 -22.98 -4.84
CA LEU A 289 -4.10 -21.62 -5.05
C LEU A 289 -5.43 -21.57 -5.82
N ASN A 290 -5.95 -22.70 -6.28
CA ASN A 290 -7.24 -22.76 -6.98
C ASN A 290 -8.39 -22.04 -6.24
N PRO A 291 -8.52 -22.12 -4.89
CA PRO A 291 -9.58 -21.41 -4.18
C PRO A 291 -9.54 -19.89 -4.39
N MET A 292 -8.36 -19.32 -4.67
CA MET A 292 -8.18 -17.88 -4.87
C MET A 292 -8.87 -17.40 -6.15
N ILE A 293 -9.02 -18.25 -7.18
CA ILE A 293 -9.68 -17.86 -8.42
C ILE A 293 -11.12 -17.42 -8.16
N GLN A 294 -11.85 -18.23 -7.39
CA GLN A 294 -13.24 -17.93 -7.04
C GLN A 294 -13.34 -16.92 -5.90
N ARG A 295 -12.55 -17.11 -4.84
CA ARG A 295 -12.61 -16.27 -3.62
C ARG A 295 -12.23 -14.82 -3.91
N ASP A 296 -11.15 -14.61 -4.66
CA ASP A 296 -10.60 -13.29 -4.94
C ASP A 296 -11.07 -12.78 -6.32
N GLY A 297 -11.82 -13.59 -7.07
CA GLY A 297 -12.39 -13.22 -8.37
C GLY A 297 -11.35 -13.04 -9.47
N ILE A 298 -10.26 -13.82 -9.44
CA ILE A 298 -9.19 -13.76 -10.45
C ILE A 298 -9.73 -14.17 -11.81
N ARG A 299 -9.41 -13.38 -12.83
CA ARG A 299 -9.87 -13.59 -14.21
C ARG A 299 -8.84 -13.08 -15.21
N ALA A 300 -9.13 -13.27 -16.49
CA ALA A 300 -8.37 -12.57 -17.53
C ALA A 300 -8.44 -11.06 -17.28
N LEU A 301 -7.32 -10.40 -17.57
CA LEU A 301 -7.01 -9.00 -17.34
C LEU A 301 -6.84 -8.56 -15.87
N SER A 302 -6.86 -9.50 -14.92
CA SER A 302 -6.42 -9.23 -13.55
C SER A 302 -4.93 -8.86 -13.53
N ILE A 303 -4.58 -7.83 -12.76
CA ILE A 303 -3.20 -7.57 -12.38
C ILE A 303 -2.93 -8.33 -11.08
N VAL A 304 -1.80 -9.03 -11.02
CA VAL A 304 -1.38 -9.81 -9.88
C VAL A 304 0.07 -9.53 -9.51
N ARG A 305 0.35 -9.61 -8.22
CA ARG A 305 1.71 -9.64 -7.68
C ARG A 305 2.14 -11.11 -7.52
N LEU A 306 3.17 -11.54 -8.22
CA LEU A 306 3.79 -12.86 -8.04
C LEU A 306 4.84 -12.79 -6.92
N ASP A 307 4.52 -13.41 -5.78
CA ASP A 307 5.37 -13.42 -4.58
C ASP A 307 6.32 -14.63 -4.57
N ASN A 308 5.89 -15.75 -5.14
CA ASN A 308 6.69 -16.96 -5.23
C ASN A 308 6.33 -17.75 -6.48
N HIS A 309 7.34 -18.15 -7.22
CA HIS A 309 7.21 -18.90 -8.45
C HIS A 309 8.46 -19.74 -8.69
N ILE A 310 8.32 -20.80 -9.47
CA ILE A 310 9.45 -21.59 -9.96
C ILE A 310 9.37 -21.70 -11.48
N MET A 311 10.54 -21.76 -12.10
CA MET A 311 10.67 -22.05 -13.52
C MET A 311 10.72 -23.56 -13.72
N ASN A 312 9.87 -24.07 -14.61
CA ASN A 312 9.88 -25.47 -15.01
C ASN A 312 10.01 -25.58 -16.53
N ASN A 313 10.60 -26.68 -17.01
CA ASN A 313 10.71 -26.96 -18.43
C ASN A 313 9.78 -28.12 -18.78
N VAL A 314 8.73 -27.84 -19.56
CA VAL A 314 7.73 -28.83 -19.98
C VAL A 314 7.78 -28.94 -21.49
N GLN A 315 8.13 -30.11 -22.03
CA GLN A 315 8.23 -30.35 -23.48
C GLN A 315 9.12 -29.31 -24.21
N ASN A 316 10.31 -29.01 -23.66
CA ASN A 316 11.22 -27.97 -24.16
C ASN A 316 10.65 -26.53 -24.17
N ARG A 317 9.57 -26.27 -23.41
CA ARG A 317 9.05 -24.92 -23.18
C ARG A 317 9.19 -24.57 -21.71
N LYS A 318 9.85 -23.45 -21.44
CA LYS A 318 9.88 -22.86 -20.10
C LYS A 318 8.49 -22.34 -19.74
N VAL A 319 7.98 -22.79 -18.60
CA VAL A 319 6.71 -22.36 -18.01
C VAL A 319 6.93 -22.00 -16.55
N ILE A 320 6.19 -21.00 -16.07
CA ILE A 320 6.21 -20.66 -14.65
C ILE A 320 5.17 -21.50 -13.90
N ILE A 321 5.53 -22.00 -12.74
CA ILE A 321 4.56 -22.51 -11.76
C ILE A 321 4.43 -21.45 -10.67
N ILE A 322 3.24 -20.86 -10.57
CA ILE A 322 2.93 -19.83 -9.57
C ILE A 322 2.61 -20.54 -8.25
N LEU A 323 3.40 -20.26 -7.23
CA LEU A 323 3.30 -20.86 -5.89
C LEU A 323 2.66 -19.90 -4.87
N LYS A 324 2.75 -18.60 -5.13
CA LYS A 324 2.07 -17.56 -4.34
C LYS A 324 1.90 -16.29 -5.17
N PHE A 325 0.69 -15.73 -5.14
CA PHE A 325 0.41 -14.43 -5.73
C PHE A 325 -0.63 -13.70 -4.90
N ALA A 326 -0.77 -12.40 -5.15
CA ALA A 326 -1.85 -11.58 -4.61
C ALA A 326 -2.59 -10.87 -5.74
N LEU A 327 -3.92 -10.80 -5.64
CA LEU A 327 -4.70 -9.95 -6.53
C LEU A 327 -4.40 -8.49 -6.24
N ILE A 328 -4.02 -7.77 -7.28
CA ILE A 328 -3.81 -6.35 -7.21
C ILE A 328 -5.07 -5.60 -7.68
N SER A 329 -5.62 -5.99 -8.84
CA SER A 329 -6.77 -5.31 -9.44
C SER A 329 -7.41 -6.19 -10.51
N ASN A 330 -8.72 -6.04 -10.68
CA ASN A 330 -9.48 -6.67 -11.77
C ASN A 330 -9.86 -5.64 -12.84
N ASP A 331 -10.35 -6.16 -13.96
CA ASP A 331 -11.05 -5.40 -15.00
C ASP A 331 -10.20 -4.26 -15.61
N GLN A 332 -8.89 -4.51 -15.72
CA GLN A 332 -7.97 -3.59 -16.39
C GLN A 332 -8.01 -3.80 -17.91
N PRO A 333 -7.82 -2.78 -18.74
CA PRO A 333 -7.55 -3.01 -20.15
C PRO A 333 -6.27 -3.83 -20.31
N GLN A 334 -6.15 -4.56 -21.43
CA GLN A 334 -4.88 -5.22 -21.74
C GLN A 334 -3.76 -4.18 -21.78
N ILE A 335 -2.67 -4.46 -21.07
CA ILE A 335 -1.53 -3.57 -20.97
C ILE A 335 -0.57 -3.90 -22.11
N GLY A 336 -0.31 -2.89 -22.94
CA GLY A 336 0.64 -3.00 -24.05
C GLY A 336 0.27 -4.04 -25.10
N HIS A 337 1.27 -4.39 -25.90
CA HIS A 337 1.15 -5.37 -26.98
C HIS A 337 2.17 -6.49 -26.76
N PRO A 338 1.93 -7.37 -25.77
CA PRO A 338 2.95 -8.32 -25.35
C PRO A 338 3.24 -9.34 -26.45
N GLN A 339 4.51 -9.55 -26.72
CA GLN A 339 5.00 -10.56 -27.64
C GLN A 339 5.46 -11.80 -26.89
N GLN A 340 5.55 -12.95 -27.57
CA GLN A 340 6.05 -14.15 -26.91
C GLN A 340 7.53 -13.95 -26.57
N CYS A 341 7.91 -14.15 -25.31
CA CYS A 341 9.33 -14.15 -24.94
C CYS A 341 10.01 -15.34 -25.64
N LEU A 342 10.94 -15.04 -26.56
CA LEU A 342 11.72 -16.05 -27.28
C LEU A 342 12.87 -16.56 -26.39
N PRO A 343 13.24 -17.86 -26.50
CA PRO A 343 14.19 -18.50 -25.61
C PRO A 343 15.63 -17.99 -25.69
#